data_AF-A0A2V8NA38-F1
#
_entry.id   AF-A0A2V8NA38-F1
#
_cell.length_a   1.000
_cell.length_b   1.000
_cell.length_c   1.000
_cell.angle_alpha   90.00
_cell.angle_beta   90.00
_cell.angle_gamma   90.00
#
_symmetry.space_group_name_H-M   'P 1'
#
loop_
_entity.id
_entity.type
_entity.pdbx_description
1 polymer ?
#
loop_
_entity_poly.entity_id
_entity_poly.type
_entity_poly.pdbx_seq_one_letter_code
_entity_poly.pdbx_strand_id
1 'polypeptide(L)'
;FAAKESGVEAKTIEEIAKLVGTAGTRLSSHNWRSVTSGVSHGWSVARALFMLNALLGAVATEGGVFPNAWNKFVPKPIHTPPHPKMWGEINWTGEFPLSMHEMSFLLPHLLKDGRGKLDTYFTRVYNPVSTNPDGFSWIEALTDENLIGCHVALTPVWNETSYFADYILPMGLGPERHDIHSYETHDAQWLGFRQPVMRAARQRNGDEVNDTREVNPGEVWEENEFWMELTWRIDRDGSLGIRQFVESRKKPGTRLSVDEYYGWIFENSVPGLPEKAAAEDLSPLEFMRRYGSFEIARKIGAIHEQIVAPEELEDVREDALGRVFTRAAKPASPNVVPIPSPDGDAEGRRFVGVNVDGEIKRGFPTPSGKLEFFSKTLSDWGWGEYAIPTYIKSHVHPDNLEPDQTILISTFRLPVQIHTRSANAKWLNEIAHTNPLWLHTSHAAKLNVKTGDLVRIETEIGYFVVRAWVTEGIKPGIVACSHHMGRWKVHENGQRQLMATVRLDHEGTQWGLARERGAAPYESSDADTLRIWWNDVGVHQNLTFPVHPDPISGMHCWHQAVRVRKAEGADKYGDIHVDTDKSREVYKKWLAQTRPANRYSPNGERRPYWMLRPLKPPREFYRLPSED
;
A
#
# COMPACT_ATOMS: atom_id res chain seq x y z
N PHE A 1 -5.70 34.86 5.37
CA PHE A 1 -5.06 33.89 4.45
C PHE A 1 -5.82 32.57 4.42
N ALA A 2 -5.83 31.76 5.49
CA ALA A 2 -6.47 30.42 5.51
C ALA A 2 -7.93 30.38 5.02
N ALA A 3 -8.76 31.35 5.42
CA ALA A 3 -10.15 31.45 4.94
C ALA A 3 -10.26 31.61 3.42
N LYS A 4 -9.37 32.41 2.81
CA LYS A 4 -9.31 32.60 1.35
C LYS A 4 -8.92 31.32 0.63
N GLU A 5 -7.85 30.64 1.09
CA GLU A 5 -7.33 29.44 0.42
C GLU A 5 -8.25 28.22 0.60
N SER A 6 -8.90 28.07 1.76
CA SER A 6 -9.78 26.93 2.04
C SER A 6 -11.23 27.12 1.57
N GLY A 7 -11.66 28.38 1.43
CA GLY A 7 -13.07 28.73 1.26
C GLY A 7 -13.93 28.51 2.50
N VAL A 8 -13.32 28.30 3.68
CA VAL A 8 -14.02 28.21 4.97
C VAL A 8 -14.02 29.58 5.64
N GLU A 9 -15.14 29.97 6.24
CA GLU A 9 -15.25 31.25 6.95
C GLU A 9 -14.20 31.39 8.06
N ALA A 10 -13.59 32.58 8.16
CA ALA A 10 -12.51 32.83 9.14
C ALA A 10 -12.97 32.56 10.59
N LYS A 11 -14.21 32.93 10.90
CA LYS A 11 -14.84 32.67 12.20
C LYS A 11 -14.93 31.18 12.51
N THR A 12 -15.33 30.36 11.54
CA THR A 12 -15.40 28.90 11.71
C THR A 12 -14.03 28.28 11.96
N ILE A 13 -13.00 28.75 11.25
CA ILE A 13 -11.61 28.30 11.49
C ILE A 13 -11.18 28.63 12.93
N GLU A 14 -11.46 29.84 13.41
CA GLU A 14 -11.16 30.25 14.78
C GLU A 14 -11.91 29.42 15.84
N GLU A 15 -13.20 29.16 15.61
CA GLU A 15 -14.02 28.32 16.50
C GLU A 15 -13.48 26.89 16.59
N ILE A 16 -13.10 26.28 15.46
CA ILE A 16 -12.48 24.95 15.42
C ILE A 16 -11.16 24.95 16.20
N ALA A 17 -10.31 25.96 16.01
CA ALA A 17 -9.03 26.06 16.71
C ALA A 17 -9.22 26.16 18.24
N LYS A 18 -10.19 26.97 18.69
CA LYS A 18 -10.55 27.08 20.12
C LYS A 18 -11.04 25.74 20.67
N LEU A 19 -11.95 25.07 19.94
CA LEU A 19 -12.47 23.77 20.35
C LEU A 19 -11.36 22.73 20.47
N VAL A 20 -10.47 22.64 19.48
CA VAL A 20 -9.30 21.76 19.52
C VAL A 20 -8.40 22.07 20.71
N GLY A 21 -8.18 23.34 21.04
CA GLY A 21 -7.42 23.75 22.22
C GLY A 21 -8.01 23.26 23.55
N THR A 22 -9.33 23.03 23.62
CA THR A 22 -9.98 22.47 24.81
C THR A 22 -9.80 20.96 24.97
N ALA A 23 -9.31 20.26 23.96
CA ALA A 23 -9.15 18.80 24.01
C ALA A 23 -8.06 18.34 25.00
N GLY A 24 -7.09 19.20 25.32
CA GLY A 24 -5.89 18.80 26.06
C GLY A 24 -5.17 17.66 25.33
N THR A 25 -4.74 16.64 26.04
CA THR A 25 -4.07 15.46 25.47
C THR A 25 -5.01 14.47 24.76
N ARG A 26 -6.31 14.80 24.60
CA ARG A 26 -7.34 13.92 24.03
C ARG A 26 -7.74 14.34 22.62
N LEU A 27 -6.74 14.68 21.80
CA LEU A 27 -6.93 14.94 20.38
C LEU A 27 -6.43 13.73 19.58
N SER A 28 -7.28 13.22 18.69
CA SER A 28 -6.84 12.34 17.63
C SER A 28 -7.24 12.91 16.28
N SER A 29 -6.30 12.89 15.34
CA SER A 29 -6.52 13.29 13.96
C SER A 29 -5.97 12.22 13.03
N HIS A 30 -6.77 11.79 12.05
CA HIS A 30 -6.37 10.77 11.11
C HIS A 30 -6.46 11.30 9.68
N ASN A 31 -5.44 11.01 8.90
CA ASN A 31 -5.43 11.26 7.47
C ASN A 31 -4.85 10.04 6.78
N TRP A 32 -5.71 9.29 6.09
CA TRP A 32 -5.28 8.18 5.25
C TRP A 32 -5.10 8.68 3.81
N ARG A 33 -5.56 7.93 2.81
CA ARG A 33 -5.36 8.26 1.38
C ARG A 33 -5.90 9.62 0.95
N SER A 34 -7.01 10.09 1.54
CA SER A 34 -7.74 11.34 1.22
C SER A 34 -6.90 12.37 0.43
N VAL A 35 -6.20 13.26 1.13
CA VAL A 35 -5.30 14.25 0.52
C VAL A 35 -3.87 13.72 0.38
N THR A 36 -3.42 12.79 1.25
CA THR A 36 -2.02 12.31 1.24
C THR A 36 -1.63 11.59 -0.04
N SER A 37 -2.59 10.91 -0.67
CA SER A 37 -2.46 10.35 -2.01
C SER A 37 -3.36 11.04 -3.03
N GLY A 38 -4.14 12.04 -2.62
CA GLY A 38 -4.97 12.80 -3.54
C GLY A 38 -4.13 13.76 -4.36
N VAL A 39 -3.18 14.44 -3.72
CA VAL A 39 -2.50 15.59 -4.33
C VAL A 39 -0.99 15.61 -4.06
N SER A 40 -0.24 16.26 -4.96
CA SER A 40 1.18 16.55 -4.73
C SER A 40 1.37 17.28 -3.41
N HIS A 41 2.41 16.89 -2.68
CA HIS A 41 2.75 17.33 -1.34
C HIS A 41 1.69 16.99 -0.28
N GLY A 42 0.77 16.05 -0.56
CA GLY A 42 -0.28 15.65 0.38
C GLY A 42 0.23 15.11 1.72
N TRP A 43 1.48 14.60 1.76
CA TRP A 43 2.19 14.20 2.98
C TRP A 43 2.33 15.35 3.99
N SER A 44 2.38 16.61 3.52
CA SER A 44 2.48 17.79 4.38
C SER A 44 1.25 17.96 5.27
N VAL A 45 0.07 17.53 4.81
CA VAL A 45 -1.16 17.59 5.60
C VAL A 45 -1.12 16.59 6.75
N ALA A 46 -0.61 15.37 6.52
CA ALA A 46 -0.40 14.41 7.60
C ALA A 46 0.57 14.96 8.65
N ARG A 47 1.64 15.64 8.20
CA ARG A 47 2.60 16.29 9.10
C ARG A 47 1.98 17.44 9.90
N ALA A 48 1.17 18.30 9.27
CA ALA A 48 0.49 19.41 9.93
C ALA A 48 -0.54 18.93 10.96
N LEU A 49 -1.35 17.92 10.62
CA LEU A 49 -2.29 17.30 11.55
C LEU A 49 -1.58 16.63 12.72
N PHE A 50 -0.53 15.86 12.44
CA PHE A 50 0.26 15.21 13.49
C PHE A 50 0.91 16.24 14.43
N MET A 51 1.36 17.38 13.91
CA MET A 51 1.90 18.47 14.72
C MET A 51 0.89 19.02 15.73
N LEU A 52 -0.42 19.06 15.42
CA LEU A 52 -1.43 19.47 16.40
C LEU A 52 -1.46 18.51 17.59
N ASN A 53 -1.39 17.20 17.34
CA ASN A 53 -1.30 16.20 18.41
C ASN A 53 -0.03 16.39 19.24
N ALA A 54 1.10 16.67 18.59
CA ALA A 54 2.36 16.93 19.27
C ALA A 54 2.30 18.18 20.18
N LEU A 55 1.74 19.29 19.68
CA LEU A 55 1.59 20.54 20.44
C LEU A 55 0.70 20.37 21.69
N LEU A 56 -0.31 19.51 21.60
CA LEU A 56 -1.22 19.23 22.70
C LEU A 56 -0.72 18.13 23.65
N GLY A 57 0.42 17.49 23.36
CA GLY A 57 0.90 16.32 24.12
C GLY A 57 -0.02 15.10 23.99
N ALA A 58 -0.73 14.96 22.87
CA ALA A 58 -1.74 13.93 22.63
C ALA A 58 -1.19 12.65 21.96
N VAL A 59 0.13 12.47 21.94
CA VAL A 59 0.76 11.28 21.33
C VAL A 59 0.87 10.18 22.36
N ALA A 60 0.28 9.02 22.06
CA ALA A 60 0.22 7.84 22.92
C ALA A 60 -0.45 8.08 24.29
N THR A 61 -1.48 8.92 24.30
CA THR A 61 -2.34 9.22 25.46
C THR A 61 -3.75 8.67 25.26
N GLU A 62 -4.51 8.52 26.34
CA GLU A 62 -5.94 8.18 26.24
C GLU A 62 -6.69 9.24 25.43
N GLY A 63 -7.49 8.82 24.44
CA GLY A 63 -8.17 9.72 23.49
C GLY A 63 -7.25 10.39 22.45
N GLY A 64 -5.95 10.11 22.51
CA GLY A 64 -4.90 10.61 21.62
C GLY A 64 -4.65 9.74 20.39
N VAL A 65 -3.50 9.95 19.75
CA VAL A 65 -3.04 9.18 18.58
C VAL A 65 -1.80 8.34 18.92
N PHE A 66 -1.77 7.07 18.48
CA PHE A 66 -0.65 6.16 18.74
C PHE A 66 0.21 5.91 17.50
N PRO A 67 1.55 5.86 17.64
CA PRO A 67 2.43 5.31 16.60
C PRO A 67 2.13 3.83 16.35
N ASN A 68 1.85 3.48 15.09
CA ASN A 68 1.36 2.16 14.74
C ASN A 68 2.32 1.02 15.17
N ALA A 69 3.63 1.23 15.02
CA ALA A 69 4.63 0.22 15.36
C ALA A 69 4.64 -0.17 16.85
N TRP A 70 4.06 0.65 17.74
CA TRP A 70 3.98 0.34 19.17
C TRP A 70 2.88 -0.67 19.48
N ASN A 71 1.79 -0.67 18.70
CA ASN A 71 0.62 -1.54 18.89
C ASN A 71 0.55 -2.69 17.87
N LYS A 72 1.65 -2.94 17.16
CA LYS A 72 1.78 -4.06 16.23
C LYS A 72 2.79 -5.07 16.75
N PHE A 73 2.48 -6.35 16.57
CA PHE A 73 3.40 -7.44 16.85
C PHE A 73 3.70 -8.24 15.58
N VAL A 74 4.99 -8.49 15.33
CA VAL A 74 5.45 -9.38 14.26
C VAL A 74 6.37 -10.43 14.91
N PRO A 75 5.96 -11.70 14.99
CA PRO A 75 6.82 -12.74 15.53
C PRO A 75 7.95 -13.08 14.55
N LYS A 76 9.07 -13.57 15.09
CA LYS A 76 10.16 -14.09 14.27
C LYS A 76 9.77 -15.45 13.64
N PRO A 77 10.00 -15.67 12.33
CA PRO A 77 9.79 -16.97 11.71
C PRO A 77 10.86 -17.99 12.10
N ILE A 78 10.57 -19.29 11.87
CA ILE A 78 11.50 -20.41 12.12
C ILE A 78 12.85 -20.21 11.43
N HIS A 79 12.83 -19.73 10.19
CA HIS A 79 14.02 -19.39 9.42
C HIS A 79 13.90 -17.95 8.95
N THR A 80 15.01 -17.21 9.02
CA THR A 80 15.07 -15.82 8.53
C THR A 80 16.19 -15.73 7.50
N PRO A 81 15.88 -15.57 6.21
CA PRO A 81 16.91 -15.38 5.19
C PRO A 81 17.66 -14.05 5.44
N PRO A 82 18.93 -13.94 5.02
CA PRO A 82 19.69 -12.71 5.14
C PRO A 82 19.08 -11.60 4.26
N HIS A 83 19.37 -10.35 4.61
CA HIS A 83 19.00 -9.22 3.78
C HIS A 83 19.70 -9.29 2.40
N PRO A 84 19.08 -8.76 1.34
CA PRO A 84 19.70 -8.69 0.01
C PRO A 84 21.06 -7.98 0.08
N LYS A 85 22.06 -8.57 -0.57
CA LYS A 85 23.43 -8.01 -0.68
C LYS A 85 23.59 -7.17 -1.94
N MET A 86 22.58 -6.37 -2.27
CA MET A 86 22.59 -5.51 -3.46
C MET A 86 21.54 -4.40 -3.33
N TRP A 87 21.71 -3.35 -4.15
CA TRP A 87 20.68 -2.33 -4.35
C TRP A 87 19.79 -2.67 -5.54
N GLY A 88 18.47 -2.61 -5.35
CA GLY A 88 17.50 -2.75 -6.44
C GLY A 88 17.21 -1.40 -7.10
N GLU A 89 17.95 -1.05 -8.15
CA GLU A 89 17.85 0.25 -8.85
C GLU A 89 16.48 0.51 -9.49
N ILE A 90 15.79 -0.53 -9.96
CA ILE A 90 14.45 -0.42 -10.57
C ILE A 90 13.38 -0.14 -9.49
N ASN A 91 13.38 -0.88 -8.39
CA ASN A 91 12.34 -0.72 -7.35
C ASN A 91 12.59 0.51 -6.46
N TRP A 92 13.86 0.85 -6.25
CA TRP A 92 14.32 1.92 -5.36
C TRP A 92 15.19 2.92 -6.12
N THR A 93 14.55 3.64 -7.05
CA THR A 93 15.22 4.57 -7.96
C THR A 93 15.87 5.74 -7.21
N GLY A 94 16.93 6.30 -7.78
CA GLY A 94 17.70 7.39 -7.17
C GLY A 94 16.94 8.72 -7.07
N GLU A 95 15.87 8.90 -7.85
CA GLU A 95 15.04 10.11 -7.91
C GLU A 95 14.17 10.32 -6.67
N PHE A 96 13.80 9.24 -5.96
CA PHE A 96 12.89 9.29 -4.82
C PHE A 96 13.56 8.86 -3.52
N PRO A 97 14.65 9.52 -3.06
CA PRO A 97 15.43 9.05 -1.92
C PRO A 97 14.66 9.04 -0.59
N LEU A 98 13.53 9.76 -0.52
CA LEU A 98 12.68 9.90 0.66
C LEU A 98 11.35 9.11 0.57
N SER A 99 11.14 8.27 -0.45
CA SER A 99 9.91 7.45 -0.56
C SER A 99 9.86 6.31 0.46
N MET A 100 8.79 6.14 1.23
CA MET A 100 8.77 5.02 2.20
C MET A 100 8.65 3.64 1.53
N HIS A 101 8.07 3.59 0.34
CA HIS A 101 7.82 2.37 -0.43
C HIS A 101 8.50 2.44 -1.80
N GLU A 102 8.60 1.28 -2.45
CA GLU A 102 9.10 1.15 -3.82
C GLU A 102 8.21 1.88 -4.84
N MET A 103 8.81 2.30 -5.95
CA MET A 103 8.14 3.04 -7.02
C MET A 103 7.45 2.12 -8.03
N SER A 104 6.76 1.08 -7.55
CA SER A 104 6.26 -0.02 -8.38
C SER A 104 5.32 0.42 -9.50
N PHE A 105 4.50 1.46 -9.28
CA PHE A 105 3.60 2.00 -10.31
C PHE A 105 4.33 2.68 -11.48
N LEU A 106 5.63 2.97 -11.36
CA LEU A 106 6.47 3.51 -12.43
C LEU A 106 7.19 2.41 -13.24
N LEU A 107 7.08 1.13 -12.85
CA LEU A 107 7.85 0.04 -13.43
C LEU A 107 7.84 0.02 -14.97
N PRO A 108 6.69 0.15 -15.69
CA PRO A 108 6.70 0.18 -17.15
C PRO A 108 7.55 1.29 -17.73
N HIS A 109 7.51 2.49 -17.13
CA HIS A 109 8.31 3.62 -17.58
C HIS A 109 9.80 3.43 -17.30
N LEU A 110 10.14 2.83 -16.16
CA LEU A 110 11.53 2.56 -15.79
C LEU A 110 12.16 1.50 -16.70
N LEU A 111 11.41 0.47 -17.08
CA LEU A 111 11.85 -0.54 -18.04
C LEU A 111 12.02 0.08 -19.45
N LYS A 112 11.06 0.88 -19.91
CA LYS A 112 11.14 1.62 -21.19
C LYS A 112 12.23 2.70 -21.23
N ASP A 113 12.74 3.14 -20.08
CA ASP A 113 13.93 4.00 -19.98
C ASP A 113 15.24 3.20 -20.20
N GLY A 114 15.17 1.88 -20.36
CA GLY A 114 16.35 1.02 -20.50
C GLY A 114 17.08 0.75 -19.19
N ARG A 115 16.42 0.92 -18.03
CA ARG A 115 17.05 0.74 -16.70
C ARG A 115 17.27 -0.72 -16.30
N GLY A 116 16.90 -1.65 -17.19
CA GLY A 116 17.08 -3.08 -17.01
C GLY A 116 15.89 -3.87 -17.56
N LYS A 117 15.94 -5.18 -17.32
CA LYS A 117 14.91 -6.16 -17.66
C LYS A 117 14.57 -6.98 -16.42
N LEU A 118 13.33 -7.41 -16.27
CA LEU A 118 12.97 -8.45 -15.31
C LEU A 118 12.98 -9.81 -16.00
N ASP A 119 13.79 -10.74 -15.51
CA ASP A 119 13.78 -12.12 -16.01
C ASP A 119 12.44 -12.79 -15.72
N THR A 120 12.03 -12.79 -14.44
CA THR A 120 10.74 -13.30 -13.99
C THR A 120 10.05 -12.27 -13.09
N TYR A 121 8.78 -11.99 -13.35
CA TYR A 121 7.95 -11.05 -12.59
C TYR A 121 6.74 -11.74 -11.98
N PHE A 122 6.64 -11.71 -10.64
CA PHE A 122 5.50 -12.25 -9.91
C PHE A 122 4.55 -11.12 -9.49
N THR A 123 3.32 -11.12 -9.98
CA THR A 123 2.26 -10.26 -9.44
C THR A 123 1.44 -11.03 -8.42
N ARG A 124 1.71 -10.81 -7.13
CA ARG A 124 1.03 -11.48 -6.01
C ARG A 124 -0.14 -10.64 -5.49
N VAL A 125 -1.37 -11.11 -5.71
CA VAL A 125 -2.62 -10.43 -5.29
C VAL A 125 -2.62 -8.95 -5.72
N TYR A 126 -1.96 -8.69 -6.84
CA TYR A 126 -1.72 -7.36 -7.40
C TYR A 126 -2.20 -7.35 -8.84
N ASN A 127 -2.95 -6.32 -9.19
CA ASN A 127 -3.54 -6.16 -10.52
C ASN A 127 -3.10 -4.81 -11.10
N PRO A 128 -1.83 -4.66 -11.51
CA PRO A 128 -1.26 -3.39 -11.96
C PRO A 128 -2.01 -2.77 -13.14
N VAL A 129 -2.49 -3.56 -14.11
CA VAL A 129 -3.27 -3.04 -15.26
C VAL A 129 -4.51 -2.28 -14.81
N SER A 130 -5.07 -2.61 -13.63
CA SER A 130 -6.25 -1.91 -13.09
C SER A 130 -6.01 -1.00 -11.90
N THR A 131 -5.11 -1.39 -11.02
CA THR A 131 -4.91 -0.70 -9.74
C THR A 131 -4.00 0.50 -9.88
N ASN A 132 -3.09 0.50 -10.85
CA ASN A 132 -2.18 1.62 -11.10
C ASN A 132 -2.78 2.60 -12.11
N PRO A 133 -2.25 3.84 -12.16
CA PRO A 133 -2.40 4.68 -13.35
C PRO A 133 -1.81 4.01 -14.60
N ASP A 134 -2.19 4.51 -15.77
CA ASP A 134 -1.58 4.18 -17.07
C ASP A 134 -1.50 2.67 -17.35
N GLY A 135 -2.64 1.99 -17.19
CA GLY A 135 -2.70 0.53 -17.36
C GLY A 135 -2.34 0.03 -18.76
N PHE A 136 -2.41 0.87 -19.81
CA PHE A 136 -1.96 0.47 -21.15
C PHE A 136 -0.44 0.37 -21.25
N SER A 137 0.33 1.26 -20.61
CA SER A 137 1.78 1.06 -20.47
C SER A 137 2.12 -0.24 -19.73
N TRP A 138 1.28 -0.66 -18.79
CA TRP A 138 1.44 -1.96 -18.12
C TRP A 138 1.21 -3.12 -19.08
N ILE A 139 0.16 -3.07 -19.91
CA ILE A 139 -0.07 -4.09 -20.95
C ILE A 139 1.15 -4.18 -21.86
N GLU A 140 1.62 -3.06 -22.40
CA GLU A 140 2.81 -3.01 -23.26
C GLU A 140 4.04 -3.65 -22.60
N ALA A 141 4.29 -3.36 -21.32
CA ALA A 141 5.44 -3.91 -20.59
C ALA A 141 5.30 -5.41 -20.27
N LEU A 142 4.09 -5.87 -19.94
CA LEU A 142 3.83 -7.28 -19.63
C LEU A 142 3.89 -8.16 -20.89
N THR A 143 3.55 -7.61 -22.06
CA THR A 143 3.57 -8.35 -23.33
C THR A 143 4.87 -8.23 -24.12
N ASP A 144 5.84 -7.44 -23.65
CA ASP A 144 7.16 -7.32 -24.27
C ASP A 144 8.19 -8.17 -23.50
N GLU A 145 8.53 -9.32 -24.08
CA GLU A 145 9.54 -10.25 -23.53
C GLU A 145 10.94 -9.62 -23.39
N ASN A 146 11.22 -8.48 -24.03
CA ASN A 146 12.47 -7.74 -23.83
C ASN A 146 12.48 -6.95 -22.51
N LEU A 147 11.31 -6.64 -21.95
CA LEU A 147 11.16 -5.92 -20.69
C LEU A 147 10.86 -6.87 -19.53
N ILE A 148 9.98 -7.86 -19.73
CA ILE A 148 9.60 -8.87 -18.75
C ILE A 148 9.66 -10.24 -19.42
N GLY A 149 10.62 -11.08 -19.02
CA GLY A 149 10.85 -12.38 -19.67
C GLY A 149 9.77 -13.42 -19.37
N CYS A 150 9.28 -13.48 -18.13
CA CYS A 150 8.21 -14.37 -17.71
C CYS A 150 7.34 -13.70 -16.64
N HIS A 151 6.06 -13.50 -16.92
CA HIS A 151 5.08 -12.96 -15.99
C HIS A 151 4.22 -14.08 -15.39
N VAL A 152 4.30 -14.21 -14.06
CA VAL A 152 3.50 -15.16 -13.28
C VAL A 152 2.50 -14.39 -12.42
N ALA A 153 1.20 -14.57 -12.71
CA ALA A 153 0.11 -13.96 -11.96
C ALA A 153 -0.40 -14.88 -10.83
N LEU A 154 -0.12 -14.50 -9.58
CA LEU A 154 -0.59 -15.19 -8.38
C LEU A 154 -1.87 -14.50 -7.91
N THR A 155 -3.02 -15.03 -8.28
CA THR A 155 -4.31 -14.35 -8.06
C THR A 155 -5.41 -15.31 -7.62
N PRO A 156 -6.27 -14.91 -6.66
CA PRO A 156 -7.44 -15.71 -6.28
C PRO A 156 -8.63 -15.54 -7.24
N VAL A 157 -8.57 -14.55 -8.13
CA VAL A 157 -9.63 -14.25 -9.10
C VAL A 157 -9.04 -13.86 -10.45
N TRP A 158 -9.76 -14.16 -11.53
CA TRP A 158 -9.44 -13.62 -12.85
C TRP A 158 -9.48 -12.08 -12.82
N ASN A 159 -8.44 -11.45 -13.36
CA ASN A 159 -8.30 -10.00 -13.40
C ASN A 159 -7.62 -9.52 -14.70
N GLU A 160 -7.62 -8.21 -14.95
CA GLU A 160 -7.12 -7.60 -16.20
C GLU A 160 -5.65 -7.96 -16.42
N THR A 161 -4.83 -7.90 -15.37
CA THR A 161 -3.39 -8.24 -15.45
C THR A 161 -3.18 -9.71 -15.83
N SER A 162 -4.00 -10.64 -15.32
CA SER A 162 -3.83 -12.07 -15.60
C SER A 162 -4.09 -12.46 -17.05
N TYR A 163 -4.81 -11.65 -17.85
CA TYR A 163 -4.99 -11.95 -19.28
C TYR A 163 -3.71 -11.79 -20.11
N PHE A 164 -2.68 -11.14 -19.54
CA PHE A 164 -1.40 -10.89 -20.19
C PHE A 164 -0.24 -11.66 -19.52
N ALA A 165 -0.54 -12.62 -18.65
CA ALA A 165 0.46 -13.42 -17.96
C ALA A 165 0.80 -14.71 -18.74
N ASP A 166 2.06 -15.14 -18.67
CA ASP A 166 2.49 -16.44 -19.18
C ASP A 166 1.92 -17.58 -18.33
N TYR A 167 1.88 -17.38 -17.02
CA TYR A 167 1.33 -18.33 -16.06
C TYR A 167 0.35 -17.66 -15.11
N ILE A 168 -0.80 -18.32 -14.90
CA ILE A 168 -1.76 -17.94 -13.87
C ILE A 168 -1.76 -19.04 -12.82
N LEU A 169 -1.38 -18.68 -11.59
CA LEU A 169 -1.36 -19.59 -10.46
C LEU A 169 -2.53 -19.25 -9.51
N PRO A 170 -3.53 -20.14 -9.38
CA PRO A 170 -4.67 -19.91 -8.49
C PRO A 170 -4.22 -19.88 -7.03
N MET A 171 -4.48 -18.77 -6.35
CA MET A 171 -4.14 -18.58 -4.94
C MET A 171 -5.40 -18.61 -4.07
N GLY A 172 -5.31 -19.21 -2.89
CA GLY A 172 -6.42 -19.31 -1.96
C GLY A 172 -6.92 -17.96 -1.45
N LEU A 173 -8.23 -17.84 -1.27
CA LEU A 173 -8.88 -16.78 -0.51
C LEU A 173 -8.57 -16.94 0.99
N GLY A 174 -9.02 -15.97 1.80
CA GLY A 174 -8.86 -16.02 3.26
C GLY A 174 -9.21 -17.39 3.87
N PRO A 175 -10.39 -17.97 3.61
CA PRO A 175 -10.80 -19.27 4.15
C PRO A 175 -9.99 -20.49 3.66
N GLU A 176 -9.05 -20.32 2.73
CA GLU A 176 -8.33 -21.41 2.04
C GLU A 176 -6.83 -21.39 2.37
N ARG A 177 -6.38 -20.50 3.28
CA ARG A 177 -4.98 -20.32 3.62
C ARG A 177 -4.72 -20.03 5.09
N HIS A 178 -3.54 -20.41 5.57
CA HIS A 178 -3.01 -19.93 6.84
C HIS A 178 -2.42 -18.52 6.71
N ASP A 179 -2.56 -17.74 7.77
CA ASP A 179 -1.95 -16.42 7.89
C ASP A 179 -1.85 -16.02 9.36
N ILE A 180 -0.86 -15.20 9.70
CA ILE A 180 -0.83 -14.51 11.00
C ILE A 180 -1.01 -13.01 10.77
N HIS A 181 -1.74 -12.34 11.64
CA HIS A 181 -1.92 -10.89 11.52
C HIS A 181 -1.98 -10.20 12.88
N SER A 182 -1.51 -8.96 12.89
CA SER A 182 -1.59 -8.05 14.02
C SER A 182 -1.96 -6.68 13.48
N TYR A 183 -3.02 -6.07 14.01
CA TYR A 183 -3.54 -4.77 13.58
C TYR A 183 -3.61 -3.81 14.76
N GLU A 184 -3.32 -2.55 14.48
CA GLU A 184 -3.22 -1.45 15.44
C GLU A 184 -4.60 -0.90 15.82
N THR A 185 -5.46 -1.75 16.38
CA THR A 185 -6.88 -1.43 16.64
C THR A 185 -7.12 -0.68 17.94
N HIS A 186 -6.23 -0.82 18.92
CA HIS A 186 -6.30 -0.20 20.26
C HIS A 186 -4.92 -0.26 20.92
N ASP A 187 -4.79 0.25 22.16
CA ASP A 187 -3.54 0.25 22.93
C ASP A 187 -3.17 -1.16 23.47
N ALA A 188 -2.86 -2.06 22.54
CA ALA A 188 -2.45 -3.43 22.80
C ALA A 188 -1.58 -3.97 21.66
N GLN A 189 -0.89 -5.06 21.94
CA GLN A 189 -0.26 -5.94 20.98
C GLN A 189 -0.95 -7.30 21.06
N TRP A 190 -1.38 -7.81 19.92
CA TRP A 190 -2.08 -9.09 19.82
C TRP A 190 -1.75 -9.77 18.50
N LEU A 191 -1.96 -11.08 18.44
CA LEU A 191 -1.75 -11.90 17.26
C LEU A 191 -3.01 -12.68 16.93
N GLY A 192 -3.46 -12.60 15.69
CA GLY A 192 -4.49 -13.46 15.12
C GLY A 192 -3.87 -14.54 14.24
N PHE A 193 -4.49 -15.73 14.23
CA PHE A 193 -4.14 -16.84 13.37
C PHE A 193 -5.35 -17.27 12.53
N ARG A 194 -5.15 -17.31 11.22
CA ARG A 194 -6.08 -17.87 10.26
C ARG A 194 -5.63 -19.27 9.88
N GLN A 195 -6.59 -20.18 9.70
CA GLN A 195 -6.38 -21.51 9.15
C GLN A 195 -7.43 -21.81 8.06
N PRO A 196 -7.13 -22.68 7.07
CA PRO A 196 -8.07 -23.07 6.03
C PRO A 196 -9.26 -23.81 6.63
N VAL A 197 -10.47 -23.34 6.31
CA VAL A 197 -11.73 -23.81 6.91
C VAL A 197 -12.01 -25.26 6.53
N MET A 198 -11.85 -25.61 5.25
CA MET A 198 -12.11 -26.97 4.77
C MET A 198 -11.09 -27.97 5.32
N ARG A 199 -9.81 -27.60 5.41
CA ARG A 199 -8.77 -28.42 6.05
C ARG A 199 -9.11 -28.69 7.51
N ALA A 200 -9.42 -27.64 8.27
CA ALA A 200 -9.77 -27.77 9.67
C ALA A 200 -11.05 -28.63 9.89
N ALA A 201 -12.06 -28.46 9.04
CA ALA A 201 -13.29 -29.26 9.11
C ALA A 201 -13.02 -30.76 8.84
N ARG A 202 -12.23 -31.06 7.80
CA ARG A 202 -11.83 -32.42 7.42
C ARG A 202 -11.03 -33.12 8.52
N GLN A 203 -10.05 -32.42 9.08
CA GLN A 203 -9.27 -32.93 10.20
C GLN A 203 -10.12 -33.23 11.45
N ARG A 204 -11.13 -32.40 11.75
CA ARG A 204 -12.09 -32.67 12.84
C ARG A 204 -12.99 -33.88 12.59
N ASN A 205 -13.16 -34.27 11.33
CA ASN A 205 -13.88 -35.49 10.96
C ASN A 205 -12.98 -36.74 10.92
N GLY A 206 -11.68 -36.60 11.25
CA GLY A 206 -10.72 -37.71 11.29
C GLY A 206 -9.87 -37.86 10.02
N ASP A 207 -10.01 -36.96 9.03
CA ASP A 207 -9.20 -37.03 7.80
C ASP A 207 -7.78 -36.49 8.06
N GLU A 208 -6.76 -37.21 7.61
CA GLU A 208 -5.38 -36.70 7.62
C GLU A 208 -5.13 -35.85 6.37
N VAL A 209 -5.11 -34.52 6.54
CA VAL A 209 -4.90 -33.56 5.44
C VAL A 209 -3.60 -32.81 5.65
N ASN A 210 -2.64 -33.04 4.75
CA ASN A 210 -1.27 -32.52 4.83
C ASN A 210 -0.99 -31.39 3.82
N ASP A 211 -1.80 -31.26 2.77
CA ASP A 211 -1.71 -30.25 1.73
C ASP A 211 -3.08 -29.60 1.50
N THR A 212 -3.16 -28.27 1.49
CA THR A 212 -4.46 -27.58 1.35
C THR A 212 -5.13 -27.84 0.01
N ARG A 213 -4.39 -28.20 -1.04
CA ARG A 213 -4.95 -28.52 -2.37
C ARG A 213 -5.82 -29.77 -2.37
N GLU A 214 -5.69 -30.65 -1.37
CA GLU A 214 -6.54 -31.84 -1.23
C GLU A 214 -7.99 -31.48 -0.86
N VAL A 215 -8.21 -30.28 -0.31
CA VAL A 215 -9.49 -29.87 0.29
C VAL A 215 -9.99 -28.51 -0.19
N ASN A 216 -9.11 -27.68 -0.75
CA ASN A 216 -9.51 -26.42 -1.36
C ASN A 216 -10.36 -26.69 -2.63
N PRO A 217 -11.36 -25.83 -2.93
CA PRO A 217 -12.14 -25.98 -4.16
C PRO A 217 -11.26 -25.77 -5.41
N GLY A 218 -10.96 -26.86 -6.13
CA GLY A 218 -10.09 -26.86 -7.30
C GLY A 218 -8.59 -26.96 -6.95
N GLU A 219 -7.72 -26.79 -7.95
CA GLU A 219 -6.25 -26.87 -7.77
C GLU A 219 -5.69 -25.54 -7.25
N VAL A 220 -6.10 -25.16 -6.03
CA VAL A 220 -5.80 -23.85 -5.44
C VAL A 220 -4.71 -23.94 -4.39
N TRP A 221 -3.64 -23.19 -4.59
CA TRP A 221 -2.52 -23.12 -3.66
C TRP A 221 -2.82 -22.24 -2.46
N GLU A 222 -2.50 -22.73 -1.26
CA GLU A 222 -2.08 -21.82 -0.19
C GLU A 222 -0.67 -21.29 -0.47
N GLU A 223 -0.48 -20.00 -0.22
CA GLU A 223 0.78 -19.32 -0.52
C GLU A 223 2.00 -19.85 0.25
N ASN A 224 1.88 -20.20 1.53
CA ASN A 224 3.00 -20.74 2.30
C ASN A 224 3.49 -22.07 1.70
N GLU A 225 2.54 -22.95 1.35
CA GLU A 225 2.82 -24.24 0.71
C GLU A 225 3.44 -24.05 -0.68
N PHE A 226 2.95 -23.08 -1.46
CA PHE A 226 3.51 -22.75 -2.77
C PHE A 226 4.97 -22.30 -2.68
N TRP A 227 5.29 -21.32 -1.83
CA TRP A 227 6.67 -20.83 -1.72
C TRP A 227 7.63 -21.87 -1.12
N MET A 228 7.17 -22.67 -0.16
CA MET A 228 7.95 -23.79 0.37
C MET A 228 8.22 -24.83 -0.70
N GLU A 229 7.21 -25.21 -1.50
CA GLU A 229 7.37 -26.18 -2.60
C GLU A 229 8.29 -25.66 -3.70
N LEU A 230 8.07 -24.42 -4.14
CA LEU A 230 8.85 -23.82 -5.22
C LEU A 230 10.32 -23.72 -4.82
N THR A 231 10.61 -23.21 -3.62
CA THR A 231 11.99 -23.11 -3.09
C THR A 231 12.64 -24.49 -3.00
N TRP A 232 11.92 -25.48 -2.47
CA TRP A 232 12.42 -26.85 -2.35
C TRP A 232 12.71 -27.51 -3.71
N ARG A 233 11.92 -27.20 -4.74
CA ARG A 233 12.10 -27.74 -6.09
C ARG A 233 13.19 -27.03 -6.88
N ILE A 234 13.39 -25.73 -6.66
CA ILE A 234 14.46 -24.97 -7.31
C ILE A 234 15.83 -25.44 -6.80
N ASP A 235 15.95 -25.74 -5.51
CA ASP A 235 17.22 -26.05 -4.85
C ASP A 235 17.23 -27.46 -4.24
N ARG A 236 16.85 -28.48 -5.03
CA ARG A 236 16.67 -29.86 -4.53
C ARG A 236 17.93 -30.43 -3.88
N ASP A 237 19.10 -30.13 -4.41
CA ASP A 237 20.38 -30.59 -3.88
C ASP A 237 21.00 -29.63 -2.85
N GLY A 238 20.42 -28.44 -2.65
CA GLY A 238 20.90 -27.42 -1.73
C GLY A 238 22.08 -26.58 -2.26
N SER A 239 22.45 -26.75 -3.54
CA SER A 239 23.59 -26.05 -4.14
C SER A 239 23.43 -24.53 -4.23
N LEU A 240 22.20 -24.02 -4.29
CA LEU A 240 21.90 -22.58 -4.28
C LEU A 240 21.83 -22.02 -2.85
N GLY A 241 21.77 -22.89 -1.83
CA GLY A 241 21.72 -22.53 -0.43
C GLY A 241 20.39 -21.91 0.03
N ILE A 242 19.32 -21.99 -0.77
CA ILE A 242 17.99 -21.48 -0.38
C ILE A 242 17.12 -22.57 0.25
N ARG A 243 17.40 -23.85 -0.02
CA ARG A 243 16.68 -25.01 0.54
C ARG A 243 16.61 -24.98 2.06
N GLN A 244 17.69 -24.56 2.72
CA GLN A 244 17.79 -24.49 4.18
C GLN A 244 16.69 -23.64 4.82
N PHE A 245 16.15 -22.63 4.11
CA PHE A 245 15.11 -21.74 4.64
C PHE A 245 13.71 -22.36 4.62
N VAL A 246 13.55 -23.49 3.95
CA VAL A 246 12.30 -24.26 3.84
C VAL A 246 12.52 -25.72 4.25
N GLU A 247 13.56 -25.99 5.04
CA GLU A 247 13.88 -27.31 5.57
C GLU A 247 13.33 -27.50 6.98
N SER A 248 12.76 -28.68 7.22
CA SER A 248 12.22 -29.08 8.52
C SER A 248 13.34 -29.17 9.57
N ARG A 249 13.13 -28.53 10.72
CA ARG A 249 13.99 -28.70 11.90
C ARG A 249 13.67 -30.01 12.63
N LYS A 250 12.41 -30.46 12.57
CA LYS A 250 11.96 -31.73 13.18
C LYS A 250 12.44 -32.95 12.40
N LYS A 251 12.51 -32.87 11.08
CA LYS A 251 12.93 -33.95 10.16
C LYS A 251 13.93 -33.41 9.13
N PRO A 252 15.21 -33.19 9.52
CA PRO A 252 16.24 -32.72 8.59
C PRO A 252 16.28 -33.55 7.31
N GLY A 253 16.52 -32.91 6.17
CA GLY A 253 16.45 -33.51 4.85
C GLY A 253 15.07 -33.42 4.18
N THR A 254 14.02 -32.98 4.88
CA THR A 254 12.65 -32.87 4.34
C THR A 254 12.12 -31.44 4.33
N ARG A 255 11.13 -31.18 3.46
CA ARG A 255 10.50 -29.86 3.31
C ARG A 255 9.73 -29.51 4.59
N LEU A 256 9.85 -28.26 5.02
CA LEU A 256 9.10 -27.69 6.13
C LEU A 256 7.59 -27.80 5.87
N SER A 257 6.84 -28.23 6.88
CA SER A 257 5.37 -28.21 6.83
C SER A 257 4.81 -26.91 7.41
N VAL A 258 3.60 -26.55 7.01
CA VAL A 258 2.90 -25.36 7.53
C VAL A 258 2.67 -25.47 9.05
N ASP A 259 2.34 -26.67 9.53
CA ASP A 259 2.15 -26.95 10.96
C ASP A 259 3.45 -26.77 11.75
N GLU A 260 4.59 -27.19 11.21
CA GLU A 260 5.88 -26.96 11.85
C GLU A 260 6.25 -25.47 11.83
N TYR A 261 6.02 -24.78 10.72
CA TYR A 261 6.29 -23.34 10.58
C TYR A 261 5.54 -22.52 11.65
N TYR A 262 4.21 -22.65 11.70
CA TYR A 262 3.41 -21.90 12.68
C TYR A 262 3.57 -22.42 14.11
N GLY A 263 3.66 -23.74 14.29
CA GLY A 263 3.88 -24.33 15.61
C GLY A 263 5.18 -23.82 16.24
N TRP A 264 6.27 -23.76 15.47
CA TRP A 264 7.53 -23.20 15.96
C TRP A 264 7.39 -21.71 16.31
N ILE A 265 6.72 -20.91 15.47
CA ILE A 265 6.49 -19.48 15.72
C ILE A 265 5.76 -19.28 17.04
N PHE A 266 4.65 -20.00 17.25
CA PHE A 266 3.82 -19.86 18.45
C PHE A 266 4.53 -20.34 19.71
N GLU A 267 5.36 -21.37 19.61
CA GLU A 267 6.14 -21.90 20.73
C GLU A 267 7.34 -21.02 21.10
N ASN A 268 8.00 -20.39 20.12
CA ASN A 268 9.31 -19.76 20.32
C ASN A 268 9.32 -18.23 20.15
N SER A 269 8.30 -17.63 19.55
CA SER A 269 8.31 -16.21 19.15
C SER A 269 7.10 -15.41 19.61
N VAL A 270 6.17 -16.00 20.38
CA VAL A 270 5.00 -15.31 20.94
C VAL A 270 5.06 -15.37 22.48
N PRO A 271 5.48 -14.28 23.15
CA PRO A 271 5.59 -14.26 24.61
C PRO A 271 4.26 -14.57 25.31
N GLY A 272 4.29 -15.43 26.32
CA GLY A 272 3.12 -15.79 27.14
C GLY A 272 2.18 -16.82 26.53
N LEU A 273 2.27 -17.08 25.22
CA LEU A 273 1.41 -18.06 24.54
C LEU A 273 1.73 -19.51 24.97
N PRO A 274 3.00 -19.96 25.09
CA PRO A 274 3.32 -21.30 25.56
C PRO A 274 2.76 -21.60 26.96
N GLU A 275 2.93 -20.67 27.89
CA GLU A 275 2.44 -20.82 29.26
C GLU A 275 0.92 -20.86 29.30
N LYS A 276 0.26 -20.01 28.51
CA LYS A 276 -1.21 -19.97 28.42
C LYS A 276 -1.77 -21.25 27.80
N ALA A 277 -1.12 -21.80 26.78
CA ALA A 277 -1.53 -23.04 26.14
C ALA A 277 -1.36 -24.25 27.10
N ALA A 278 -0.23 -24.33 27.79
CA ALA A 278 0.06 -25.39 28.75
C ALA A 278 -0.93 -25.41 29.93
N ALA A 279 -1.42 -24.24 30.39
CA ALA A 279 -2.44 -24.15 31.44
C ALA A 279 -3.80 -24.76 31.05
N GLU A 280 -4.01 -25.08 29.77
CA GLU A 280 -5.21 -25.72 29.24
C GLU A 280 -4.91 -27.09 28.60
N ASP A 281 -3.73 -27.66 28.86
CA ASP A 281 -3.25 -28.92 28.28
C ASP A 281 -3.23 -28.92 26.74
N LEU A 282 -2.88 -27.77 26.14
CA LEU A 282 -2.75 -27.58 24.70
C LEU A 282 -1.31 -27.23 24.30
N SER A 283 -0.90 -27.64 23.11
CA SER A 283 0.25 -27.01 22.45
C SER A 283 -0.10 -25.57 22.00
N PRO A 284 0.88 -24.68 21.80
CA PRO A 284 0.65 -23.33 21.28
C PRO A 284 -0.12 -23.30 19.94
N LEU A 285 0.15 -24.26 19.05
CA LEU A 285 -0.57 -24.40 17.78
C LEU A 285 -2.03 -24.79 17.98
N GLU A 286 -2.31 -25.75 18.87
CA GLU A 286 -3.69 -26.16 19.20
C GLU A 286 -4.46 -25.02 19.86
N PHE A 287 -3.82 -24.26 20.76
CA PHE A 287 -4.41 -23.07 21.35
C PHE A 287 -4.82 -22.07 20.27
N MET A 288 -3.91 -21.72 19.35
CA MET A 288 -4.22 -20.77 18.27
C MET A 288 -5.26 -21.32 17.29
N ARG A 289 -5.28 -22.63 17.03
CA ARG A 289 -6.33 -23.27 16.21
C ARG A 289 -7.70 -23.23 16.88
N ARG A 290 -7.75 -23.28 18.21
CA ARG A 290 -8.99 -23.26 19.01
C ARG A 290 -9.54 -21.84 19.17
N TYR A 291 -8.70 -20.88 19.53
CA TYR A 291 -9.11 -19.53 19.91
C TYR A 291 -8.93 -18.49 18.80
N GLY A 292 -8.03 -18.72 17.85
CA GLY A 292 -7.80 -17.85 16.70
C GLY A 292 -7.09 -16.53 17.00
N SER A 293 -6.98 -16.12 18.26
CA SER A 293 -6.28 -14.89 18.65
C SER A 293 -5.70 -14.97 20.07
N PHE A 294 -4.67 -14.17 20.32
CA PHE A 294 -3.99 -14.08 21.61
C PHE A 294 -3.52 -12.63 21.87
N GLU A 295 -3.86 -12.08 23.04
CA GLU A 295 -3.34 -10.79 23.51
C GLU A 295 -1.95 -11.01 24.12
N ILE A 296 -0.96 -10.28 23.61
CA ILE A 296 0.44 -10.39 24.04
C ILE A 296 0.72 -9.35 25.13
N ALA A 297 0.25 -8.13 24.92
CA ALA A 297 0.40 -7.04 25.87
C ALA A 297 -0.74 -6.04 25.68
N ARG A 298 -1.09 -5.33 26.76
CA ARG A 298 -2.08 -4.26 26.77
C ARG A 298 -1.49 -3.05 27.49
N LYS A 299 -2.03 -1.87 27.21
CA LYS A 299 -1.55 -0.60 27.79
C LYS A 299 -0.07 -0.39 27.48
N ILE A 300 0.28 -0.44 26.20
CA ILE A 300 1.67 -0.21 25.74
C ILE A 300 2.10 1.22 26.13
N GLY A 301 1.19 2.18 25.98
CA GLY A 301 1.36 3.55 26.44
C GLY A 301 2.48 4.31 25.74
N ALA A 302 2.99 5.33 26.42
CA ALA A 302 3.99 6.27 25.91
C ALA A 302 5.42 5.71 25.98
N ILE A 303 5.80 4.84 25.03
CA ILE A 303 7.17 4.26 24.97
C ILE A 303 8.25 5.33 25.06
N HIS A 304 8.04 6.47 24.40
CA HIS A 304 8.99 7.59 24.36
C HIS A 304 9.31 8.20 25.75
N GLU A 305 8.44 8.04 26.74
CA GLU A 305 8.64 8.54 28.10
C GLU A 305 9.34 7.54 29.02
N GLN A 306 9.47 6.28 28.59
CA GLN A 306 10.08 5.24 29.41
C GLN A 306 11.55 5.56 29.69
N ILE A 307 11.98 5.37 30.94
CA ILE A 307 13.38 5.53 31.34
C ILE A 307 14.20 4.39 30.74
N VAL A 308 15.38 4.72 30.21
CA VAL A 308 16.35 3.74 29.73
C VAL A 308 16.94 3.00 30.93
N ALA A 309 16.91 1.67 30.89
CA ALA A 309 17.39 0.84 31.98
C ALA A 309 18.92 0.99 32.17
N PRO A 310 19.44 0.96 33.40
CA PRO A 310 20.87 1.16 33.68
C PRO A 310 21.80 0.20 32.92
N GLU A 311 21.39 -1.04 32.70
CA GLU A 311 22.14 -2.05 31.94
C GLU A 311 22.33 -1.71 30.46
N GLU A 312 21.58 -0.74 29.92
CA GLU A 312 21.76 -0.22 28.57
C GLU A 312 22.65 1.04 28.51
N LEU A 313 23.16 1.50 29.65
CA LEU A 313 23.95 2.73 29.77
C LEU A 313 25.43 2.43 30.00
N GLU A 314 26.09 1.86 28.99
CA GLU A 314 27.52 1.52 29.00
C GLU A 314 28.30 2.45 28.06
N ASP A 315 29.39 3.06 28.55
CA ASP A 315 30.21 4.03 27.79
C ASP A 315 29.32 5.08 27.11
N VAL A 316 28.57 5.82 27.93
CA VAL A 316 27.56 6.75 27.46
C VAL A 316 28.16 8.05 26.96
N ARG A 317 27.66 8.53 25.83
CA ARG A 317 27.92 9.87 25.32
C ARG A 317 26.62 10.61 25.10
N GLU A 318 26.55 11.84 25.60
CA GLU A 318 25.48 12.79 25.27
C GLU A 318 25.98 13.80 24.23
N ASP A 319 25.12 14.20 23.29
CA ASP A 319 25.42 15.26 22.33
C ASP A 319 24.69 16.59 22.65
N ALA A 320 24.98 17.62 21.86
CA ALA A 320 24.41 18.95 22.08
C ALA A 320 22.88 19.05 21.93
N LEU A 321 22.22 18.03 21.35
CA LEU A 321 20.75 17.95 21.25
C LEU A 321 20.12 17.18 22.42
N GLY A 322 20.95 16.70 23.35
CA GLY A 322 20.57 15.82 24.45
C GLY A 322 20.35 14.39 24.01
N ARG A 323 20.83 13.97 22.82
CA ARG A 323 20.75 12.56 22.40
C ARG A 323 21.80 11.76 23.16
N VAL A 324 21.41 10.58 23.60
CA VAL A 324 22.24 9.69 24.40
C VAL A 324 22.58 8.46 23.58
N PHE A 325 23.88 8.15 23.53
CA PHE A 325 24.45 7.03 22.81
C PHE A 325 25.18 6.08 23.77
N THR A 326 25.18 4.79 23.47
CA THR A 326 25.73 3.73 24.34
C THR A 326 26.47 2.67 23.52
N ARG A 327 27.48 2.01 24.11
CA ARG A 327 28.10 0.80 23.55
C ARG A 327 27.37 -0.48 23.94
N ALA A 328 26.47 -0.42 24.93
CA ALA A 328 25.69 -1.57 25.34
C ALA A 328 24.98 -2.19 24.13
N ALA A 329 25.01 -3.52 24.03
CA ALA A 329 24.30 -4.22 22.97
C ALA A 329 22.79 -3.87 23.00
N LYS A 330 22.14 -3.88 21.84
CA LYS A 330 20.69 -3.71 21.79
C LYS A 330 20.04 -4.94 22.44
N PRO A 331 19.11 -4.77 23.41
CA PRO A 331 18.39 -5.89 23.97
C PRO A 331 17.67 -6.69 22.90
N ALA A 332 17.66 -8.02 23.06
CA ALA A 332 16.86 -8.89 22.22
C ALA A 332 15.37 -8.53 22.38
N SER A 333 14.64 -8.48 21.27
CA SER A 333 13.20 -8.26 21.28
C SER A 333 12.49 -9.41 20.56
N PRO A 334 11.40 -9.95 21.13
CA PRO A 334 10.58 -10.95 20.43
C PRO A 334 9.77 -10.33 19.29
N ASN A 335 9.58 -9.00 19.28
CA ASN A 335 8.84 -8.29 18.25
C ASN A 335 9.79 -7.76 17.17
N VAL A 336 9.67 -8.29 15.94
CA VAL A 336 10.49 -7.88 14.79
C VAL A 336 9.79 -6.85 13.91
N VAL A 337 8.81 -6.11 14.44
CA VAL A 337 8.17 -5.00 13.73
C VAL A 337 9.24 -4.02 13.23
N PRO A 338 9.27 -3.69 11.93
CA PRO A 338 10.21 -2.70 11.42
C PRO A 338 9.97 -1.34 12.09
N ILE A 339 11.04 -0.77 12.66
CA ILE A 339 11.08 0.58 13.21
C ILE A 339 12.18 1.40 12.52
N PRO A 340 12.07 2.74 12.48
CA PRO A 340 13.19 3.56 12.04
C PRO A 340 14.43 3.28 12.90
N SER A 341 15.61 3.50 12.30
CA SER A 341 16.90 3.14 12.90
C SER A 341 17.84 4.35 12.92
N PRO A 342 17.66 5.30 13.86
CA PRO A 342 18.54 6.46 13.99
C PRO A 342 20.01 6.06 13.97
N ASP A 343 20.82 6.89 13.33
CA ASP A 343 22.26 6.64 13.24
C ASP A 343 22.91 6.66 14.63
N GLY A 344 23.96 5.86 14.78
CA GLY A 344 24.85 5.93 15.93
C GLY A 344 25.77 7.15 15.90
N ASP A 345 26.62 7.26 16.91
CA ASP A 345 27.68 8.27 16.92
C ASP A 345 28.87 7.85 16.05
N ALA A 346 29.84 8.76 15.89
CA ALA A 346 31.05 8.52 15.10
C ALA A 346 31.99 7.44 15.69
N GLU A 347 31.81 7.05 16.95
CA GLU A 347 32.62 6.03 17.64
C GLU A 347 31.95 4.64 17.65
N GLY A 348 30.81 4.52 16.94
CA GLY A 348 30.05 3.28 16.81
C GLY A 348 29.08 3.01 17.95
N ARG A 349 28.80 3.98 18.83
CA ARG A 349 27.77 3.86 19.87
C ARG A 349 26.38 3.97 19.23
N ARG A 350 25.44 3.14 19.67
CA ARG A 350 24.05 3.22 19.18
C ARG A 350 23.27 4.30 19.93
N PHE A 351 22.30 4.91 19.27
CA PHE A 351 21.31 5.75 19.93
C PHE A 351 20.47 4.90 20.92
N VAL A 352 20.23 5.41 22.13
CA VAL A 352 19.43 4.71 23.16
C VAL A 352 18.31 5.57 23.75
N GLY A 353 18.44 6.90 23.70
CA GLY A 353 17.42 7.79 24.25
C GLY A 353 17.82 9.26 24.18
N VAL A 354 17.06 10.09 24.89
CA VAL A 354 17.29 11.53 25.05
C VAL A 354 17.28 11.88 26.53
N ASN A 355 18.20 12.76 26.94
CA ASN A 355 18.22 13.35 28.27
C ASN A 355 17.13 14.43 28.36
N VAL A 356 16.19 14.26 29.28
CA VAL A 356 15.11 15.21 29.59
C VAL A 356 15.17 15.47 31.09
N ASP A 357 15.62 16.65 31.47
CA ASP A 357 15.71 17.11 32.86
C ASP A 357 16.49 16.16 33.78
N GLY A 358 17.55 15.53 33.26
CA GLY A 358 18.41 14.59 33.99
C GLY A 358 17.99 13.13 33.90
N GLU A 359 16.84 12.83 33.30
CA GLU A 359 16.38 11.46 33.04
C GLU A 359 16.61 11.08 31.58
N ILE A 360 17.25 9.93 31.35
CA ILE A 360 17.45 9.39 30.00
C ILE A 360 16.18 8.62 29.61
N LYS A 361 15.35 9.21 28.75
CA LYS A 361 14.10 8.62 28.24
C LYS A 361 14.30 8.03 26.85
N ARG A 362 13.53 7.03 26.46
CA ARG A 362 13.66 6.37 25.13
C ARG A 362 13.52 7.33 23.96
N GLY A 363 12.67 8.36 24.10
CA GLY A 363 12.40 9.32 23.03
C GLY A 363 11.71 8.69 21.81
N PHE A 364 11.79 9.39 20.69
CA PHE A 364 11.24 8.95 19.41
C PHE A 364 12.36 8.41 18.50
N PRO A 365 12.08 7.43 17.63
CA PRO A 365 13.07 6.89 16.69
C PRO A 365 13.28 7.84 15.49
N THR A 366 13.56 9.11 15.76
CA THR A 366 13.87 10.15 14.77
C THR A 366 15.36 10.51 14.85
N PRO A 367 15.92 11.20 13.85
CA PRO A 367 17.31 11.66 13.91
C PRO A 367 17.64 12.47 15.17
N SER A 368 16.72 13.32 15.64
CA SER A 368 16.89 14.10 16.87
C SER A 368 16.55 13.36 18.18
N GLY A 369 15.94 12.17 18.11
CA GLY A 369 15.37 11.50 19.28
C GLY A 369 14.05 12.12 19.78
N LYS A 370 13.53 13.15 19.10
CA LYS A 370 12.37 13.96 19.50
C LYS A 370 11.36 14.07 18.34
N LEU A 371 10.17 14.64 18.58
CA LEU A 371 9.28 15.03 17.49
C LEU A 371 9.83 16.26 16.76
N GLU A 372 10.07 16.14 15.46
CA GLU A 372 10.79 17.14 14.67
C GLU A 372 9.84 18.18 14.05
N PHE A 373 9.74 19.36 14.69
CA PHE A 373 9.12 20.52 14.03
C PHE A 373 9.93 20.92 12.78
N PHE A 374 11.25 21.07 12.94
CA PHE A 374 12.18 21.22 11.84
C PHE A 374 12.74 19.84 11.45
N SER A 375 12.50 19.41 10.21
CA SER A 375 13.01 18.16 9.67
C SER A 375 14.39 18.38 9.07
N LYS A 376 15.41 17.93 9.81
CA LYS A 376 16.79 17.91 9.30
C LYS A 376 16.90 17.07 8.03
N THR A 377 16.17 15.95 7.96
CA THR A 377 16.17 15.06 6.80
C THR A 377 15.68 15.77 5.54
N LEU A 378 14.57 16.52 5.59
CA LEU A 378 14.13 17.28 4.43
C LEU A 378 15.17 18.34 4.03
N SER A 379 15.69 19.08 5.01
CA SER A 379 16.71 20.11 4.76
C SER A 379 17.98 19.56 4.09
N ASP A 380 18.55 18.49 4.64
CA ASP A 380 19.80 17.90 4.17
C ASP A 380 19.67 17.28 2.77
N TRP A 381 18.49 16.74 2.45
CA TRP A 381 18.20 16.10 1.16
C TRP A 381 17.62 17.07 0.13
N GLY A 382 17.93 18.36 0.30
CA GLY A 382 17.65 19.42 -0.65
C GLY A 382 16.30 20.11 -0.48
N TRP A 383 15.40 19.64 0.39
CA TRP A 383 14.04 20.14 0.65
C TRP A 383 13.92 21.10 1.85
N GLY A 384 14.88 22.02 1.96
CA GLY A 384 14.92 23.02 3.04
C GLY A 384 13.69 23.92 3.11
N GLU A 385 13.07 24.25 1.97
CA GLU A 385 11.85 25.06 1.90
C GLU A 385 10.62 24.38 2.54
N TYR A 386 10.67 23.06 2.70
CA TYR A 386 9.63 22.26 3.36
C TYR A 386 10.11 21.65 4.68
N ALA A 387 11.26 22.10 5.21
CA ALA A 387 11.81 21.59 6.45
C ALA A 387 10.91 21.85 7.66
N ILE A 388 9.96 22.79 7.60
CA ILE A 388 8.88 22.98 8.57
C ILE A 388 7.50 22.75 7.92
N PRO A 389 6.45 22.38 8.68
CA PRO A 389 5.09 22.34 8.16
C PRO A 389 4.69 23.69 7.56
N THR A 390 4.25 23.69 6.30
CA THR A 390 3.89 24.89 5.54
C THR A 390 2.74 24.60 4.57
N TYR A 391 2.18 25.65 3.97
CA TYR A 391 1.16 25.54 2.94
C TYR A 391 1.79 25.37 1.55
N ILE A 392 1.35 24.36 0.81
CA ILE A 392 1.88 24.03 -0.52
C ILE A 392 0.70 23.91 -1.48
N LYS A 393 0.73 24.66 -2.58
CA LYS A 393 -0.27 24.55 -3.65
C LYS A 393 0.00 23.29 -4.45
N SER A 394 -1.00 22.41 -4.53
CA SER A 394 -0.86 21.13 -5.22
C SER A 394 -1.04 21.23 -6.74
N HIS A 395 -0.68 20.18 -7.46
CA HIS A 395 -0.86 20.07 -8.92
C HIS A 395 -2.30 20.29 -9.42
N VAL A 396 -3.32 20.09 -8.58
CA VAL A 396 -4.74 20.35 -8.89
C VAL A 396 -5.31 21.55 -8.12
N HIS A 397 -4.46 22.40 -7.56
CA HIS A 397 -4.89 23.67 -6.99
C HIS A 397 -5.56 24.52 -8.08
N PRO A 398 -6.63 25.29 -7.79
CA PRO A 398 -7.32 26.12 -8.80
C PRO A 398 -6.40 27.00 -9.66
N ASP A 399 -5.37 27.62 -9.07
CA ASP A 399 -4.37 28.42 -9.81
C ASP A 399 -3.54 27.62 -10.83
N ASN A 400 -3.53 26.29 -10.73
CA ASN A 400 -2.83 25.38 -11.62
C ASN A 400 -3.79 24.70 -12.62
N LEU A 401 -5.09 25.03 -12.58
CA LEU A 401 -6.09 24.51 -13.51
C LEU A 401 -6.28 25.47 -14.69
N GLU A 402 -6.47 24.91 -15.88
CA GLU A 402 -6.98 25.67 -17.02
C GLU A 402 -8.43 26.14 -16.74
N PRO A 403 -8.89 27.24 -17.36
CA PRO A 403 -10.22 27.81 -17.07
C PRO A 403 -11.41 26.85 -17.26
N ASP A 404 -11.25 25.83 -18.11
CA ASP A 404 -12.26 24.83 -18.43
C ASP A 404 -12.04 23.49 -17.69
N GLN A 405 -11.06 23.42 -16.79
CA GLN A 405 -10.78 22.23 -15.98
C GLN A 405 -11.49 22.27 -14.62
N THR A 406 -11.68 21.07 -14.08
CA THR A 406 -12.17 20.81 -12.72
C THR A 406 -11.36 19.68 -12.10
N ILE A 407 -11.51 19.48 -10.78
CA ILE A 407 -10.82 18.41 -10.05
C ILE A 407 -11.70 17.17 -10.06
N LEU A 408 -11.13 16.04 -10.50
CA LEU A 408 -11.70 14.71 -10.34
C LEU A 408 -11.15 14.02 -9.09
N ILE A 409 -12.03 13.71 -8.14
CA ILE A 409 -11.72 12.86 -6.99
C ILE A 409 -11.98 11.39 -7.35
N SER A 410 -10.89 10.63 -7.47
CA SER A 410 -10.90 9.19 -7.77
C SER A 410 -10.71 8.28 -6.54
N THR A 411 -10.34 8.86 -5.40
CA THR A 411 -9.90 8.12 -4.21
C THR A 411 -11.00 7.79 -3.22
N PHE A 412 -12.22 8.32 -3.40
CA PHE A 412 -13.31 7.99 -2.48
C PHE A 412 -13.69 6.51 -2.60
N ARG A 413 -14.32 5.98 -1.54
CA ARG A 413 -14.62 4.56 -1.44
C ARG A 413 -16.08 4.28 -1.13
N LEU A 414 -16.61 3.23 -1.74
CA LEU A 414 -17.94 2.72 -1.47
C LEU A 414 -17.85 1.69 -0.34
N PRO A 415 -18.63 1.81 0.74
CA PRO A 415 -18.49 0.95 1.93
C PRO A 415 -18.62 -0.55 1.67
N VAL A 416 -19.36 -0.94 0.63
CA VAL A 416 -19.62 -2.34 0.26
C VAL A 416 -18.61 -2.92 -0.72
N GLN A 417 -17.62 -2.14 -1.16
CA GLN A 417 -16.65 -2.55 -2.17
C GLN A 417 -15.21 -2.50 -1.62
N ILE A 418 -14.40 -3.51 -1.93
CA ILE A 418 -12.99 -3.61 -1.52
C ILE A 418 -12.10 -3.52 -2.75
N HIS A 419 -11.70 -2.29 -3.10
CA HIS A 419 -10.87 -2.01 -4.28
C HIS A 419 -11.44 -2.72 -5.53
N THR A 420 -10.64 -3.55 -6.19
CA THR A 420 -11.00 -4.32 -7.38
C THR A 420 -11.33 -5.79 -7.07
N ARG A 421 -11.41 -6.17 -5.79
CA ARG A 421 -11.48 -7.57 -5.34
C ARG A 421 -12.89 -8.06 -5.00
N SER A 422 -13.83 -7.14 -4.81
CA SER A 422 -15.23 -7.46 -4.51
C SER A 422 -16.04 -7.84 -5.75
N ALA A 423 -15.46 -7.76 -6.95
CA ALA A 423 -16.12 -8.06 -8.22
C ALA A 423 -16.72 -9.48 -8.29
N ASN A 424 -16.27 -10.42 -7.45
CA ASN A 424 -16.80 -11.78 -7.36
C ASN A 424 -17.75 -12.03 -6.17
N ALA A 425 -18.18 -10.97 -5.46
CA ALA A 425 -19.08 -11.07 -4.33
C ALA A 425 -20.51 -10.63 -4.73
N LYS A 426 -21.34 -11.60 -5.13
CA LYS A 426 -22.70 -11.35 -5.67
C LYS A 426 -23.55 -10.36 -4.86
N TRP A 427 -23.61 -10.54 -3.54
CA TRP A 427 -24.41 -9.66 -2.66
C TRP A 427 -23.86 -8.23 -2.56
N LEU A 428 -22.54 -8.06 -2.64
CA LEU A 428 -21.92 -6.73 -2.62
C LEU A 428 -22.13 -6.01 -3.96
N ASN A 429 -22.05 -6.76 -5.06
CA ASN A 429 -22.28 -6.25 -6.41
C ASN A 429 -23.74 -5.85 -6.65
N GLU A 430 -24.69 -6.59 -6.09
CA GLU A 430 -26.11 -6.24 -6.16
C GLU A 430 -26.38 -4.86 -5.55
N ILE A 431 -25.70 -4.52 -4.45
CA ILE A 431 -25.81 -3.20 -3.80
C ILE A 431 -25.13 -2.10 -4.63
N ALA A 432 -23.94 -2.38 -5.19
CA ALA A 432 -23.20 -1.40 -5.98
C ALA A 432 -22.38 -2.06 -7.11
N HIS A 433 -22.81 -1.89 -8.36
CA HIS A 433 -22.16 -2.47 -9.55
C HIS A 433 -21.70 -1.43 -10.59
N THR A 434 -22.01 -0.15 -10.41
CA THR A 434 -21.62 0.94 -11.36
C THR A 434 -20.95 2.11 -10.64
N ASN A 435 -20.13 2.87 -11.38
CA ASN A 435 -19.42 4.08 -10.90
C ASN A 435 -19.73 5.30 -11.78
N PRO A 436 -20.95 5.86 -11.73
CA PRO A 436 -21.24 7.09 -12.46
C PRO A 436 -20.38 8.26 -11.96
N LEU A 437 -20.18 9.27 -12.82
CA LEU A 437 -19.54 10.52 -12.43
C LEU A 437 -20.50 11.35 -11.58
N TRP A 438 -20.14 11.59 -10.32
CA TRP A 438 -20.88 12.46 -9.44
C TRP A 438 -20.67 13.90 -9.87
N LEU A 439 -21.77 14.59 -10.15
CA LEU A 439 -21.78 15.93 -10.70
C LEU A 439 -22.71 16.83 -9.87
N HIS A 440 -22.24 17.99 -9.45
CA HIS A 440 -23.10 18.96 -8.77
C HIS A 440 -24.20 19.49 -9.71
N THR A 441 -25.39 19.78 -9.18
CA THR A 441 -26.54 20.31 -9.95
C THR A 441 -26.19 21.56 -10.77
N SER A 442 -25.40 22.47 -10.21
CA SER A 442 -24.93 23.67 -10.92
C SER A 442 -23.98 23.38 -12.08
N HIS A 443 -23.18 22.30 -12.01
CA HIS A 443 -22.33 21.88 -13.12
C HIS A 443 -23.16 21.19 -14.21
N ALA A 444 -24.09 20.33 -13.80
CA ALA A 444 -25.03 19.67 -14.70
C ALA A 444 -25.86 20.66 -15.53
N ALA A 445 -26.33 21.74 -14.91
CA ALA A 445 -27.04 22.83 -15.58
C ALA A 445 -26.19 23.51 -16.65
N LYS A 446 -24.90 23.79 -16.36
CA LYS A 446 -23.97 24.41 -17.34
C LYS A 446 -23.70 23.50 -18.54
N LEU A 447 -23.61 22.18 -18.32
CA LEU A 447 -23.36 21.20 -19.38
C LEU A 447 -24.63 20.74 -20.11
N ASN A 448 -25.83 21.12 -19.64
CA ASN A 448 -27.11 20.59 -20.10
C ASN A 448 -27.14 19.04 -20.08
N VAL A 449 -26.80 18.49 -18.91
CA VAL A 449 -26.70 17.05 -18.60
C VAL A 449 -27.63 16.73 -17.44
N LYS A 450 -28.31 15.58 -17.49
CA LYS A 450 -29.11 15.03 -16.41
C LYS A 450 -28.53 13.68 -15.95
N THR A 451 -29.00 13.18 -14.81
CA THR A 451 -28.64 11.83 -14.36
C THR A 451 -28.93 10.81 -15.45
N GLY A 452 -27.95 9.93 -15.73
CA GLY A 452 -28.05 8.88 -16.73
C GLY A 452 -27.49 9.25 -18.11
N ASP A 453 -27.38 10.55 -18.43
CA ASP A 453 -26.74 11.03 -19.65
C ASP A 453 -25.26 10.66 -19.67
N LEU A 454 -24.69 10.53 -20.88
CA LEU A 454 -23.27 10.28 -21.06
C LEU A 454 -22.46 11.57 -21.02
N VAL A 455 -21.32 11.49 -20.35
CA VAL A 455 -20.30 12.53 -20.27
C VAL A 455 -18.94 11.95 -20.64
N ARG A 456 -18.13 12.75 -21.33
CA ARG A 456 -16.73 12.47 -21.62
C ARG A 456 -15.87 13.22 -20.61
N ILE A 457 -14.92 12.50 -20.00
CA ILE A 457 -13.95 13.06 -19.07
C ILE A 457 -12.58 12.99 -19.74
N GLU A 458 -12.03 14.14 -20.08
CA GLU A 458 -10.71 14.26 -20.73
C GLU A 458 -9.65 14.48 -19.65
N THR A 459 -8.60 13.65 -19.68
CA THR A 459 -7.40 13.73 -18.83
C THR A 459 -6.20 14.18 -19.66
N GLU A 460 -5.00 14.27 -19.06
CA GLU A 460 -3.78 14.67 -19.79
C GLU A 460 -3.39 13.67 -20.89
N ILE A 461 -3.74 12.39 -20.76
CA ILE A 461 -3.28 11.32 -21.67
C ILE A 461 -4.41 10.71 -22.50
N GLY A 462 -5.67 11.10 -22.30
CA GLY A 462 -6.78 10.40 -22.91
C GLY A 462 -8.15 10.86 -22.43
N TYR A 463 -9.14 9.98 -22.57
CA TYR A 463 -10.48 10.20 -22.04
C TYR A 463 -11.21 8.90 -21.72
N PHE A 464 -12.25 9.00 -20.90
CA PHE A 464 -13.23 7.92 -20.70
C PHE A 464 -14.66 8.47 -20.74
N VAL A 465 -15.61 7.62 -21.14
CA VAL A 465 -17.03 7.96 -21.26
C VAL A 465 -17.85 7.21 -20.23
N VAL A 466 -18.55 7.94 -19.35
CA VAL A 466 -19.34 7.38 -18.25
C VAL A 466 -20.71 8.08 -18.13
N ARG A 467 -21.61 7.51 -17.34
CA ARG A 467 -22.90 8.15 -17.01
C ARG A 467 -22.73 9.20 -15.93
N ALA A 468 -23.49 10.29 -16.01
CA ALA A 468 -23.58 11.29 -14.96
C ALA A 468 -24.55 10.85 -13.84
N TRP A 469 -24.18 11.15 -12.60
CA TRP A 469 -25.06 11.12 -11.43
C TRP A 469 -25.13 12.54 -10.84
N VAL A 470 -26.23 13.24 -11.08
CA VAL A 470 -26.43 14.62 -10.66
C VAL A 470 -26.93 14.66 -9.22
N THR A 471 -26.20 15.33 -8.33
CA THR A 471 -26.50 15.37 -6.88
C THR A 471 -25.98 16.64 -6.23
N GLU A 472 -26.64 17.12 -5.18
CA GLU A 472 -26.11 18.19 -4.31
C GLU A 472 -25.10 17.67 -3.27
N GLY A 473 -24.94 16.34 -3.16
CA GLY A 473 -24.03 15.68 -2.22
C GLY A 473 -22.53 15.78 -2.56
N ILE A 474 -22.16 16.65 -3.51
CA ILE A 474 -20.77 16.91 -3.91
C ILE A 474 -20.54 18.41 -4.02
N LYS A 475 -19.35 18.89 -3.64
CA LYS A 475 -19.02 20.32 -3.68
C LYS A 475 -19.11 20.86 -5.13
N PRO A 476 -19.72 22.04 -5.36
CA PRO A 476 -19.69 22.70 -6.67
C PRO A 476 -18.25 22.89 -7.19
N GLY A 477 -18.05 22.65 -8.49
CA GLY A 477 -16.74 22.79 -9.14
C GLY A 477 -15.78 21.61 -8.90
N ILE A 478 -16.28 20.50 -8.33
CA ILE A 478 -15.57 19.22 -8.19
C ILE A 478 -16.44 18.12 -8.77
N VAL A 479 -15.80 17.10 -9.35
CA VAL A 479 -16.45 15.86 -9.78
C VAL A 479 -15.79 14.66 -9.11
N ALA A 480 -16.50 13.55 -8.99
CA ALA A 480 -15.95 12.35 -8.36
C ALA A 480 -16.39 11.09 -9.09
N CYS A 481 -15.50 10.12 -9.22
CA CYS A 481 -15.84 8.80 -9.77
C CYS A 481 -15.14 7.69 -8.96
N SER A 482 -15.90 6.68 -8.57
CA SER A 482 -15.41 5.57 -7.73
C SER A 482 -14.49 4.66 -8.54
N HIS A 483 -13.36 4.27 -7.94
CA HIS A 483 -12.39 3.34 -8.53
C HIS A 483 -12.84 1.86 -8.56
N HIS A 484 -13.90 1.46 -7.85
CA HIS A 484 -14.18 0.04 -7.60
C HIS A 484 -14.69 -0.77 -8.79
N MET A 485 -15.19 -0.09 -9.84
CA MET A 485 -15.88 -0.69 -10.97
C MET A 485 -15.10 -0.48 -12.28
N GLY A 486 -15.67 -0.96 -13.39
CA GLY A 486 -15.05 -0.90 -14.72
C GLY A 486 -14.18 -2.11 -15.04
N ARG A 487 -14.39 -3.23 -14.34
CA ARG A 487 -13.62 -4.44 -14.62
C ARG A 487 -13.92 -4.92 -16.04
N TRP A 488 -12.92 -5.45 -16.72
CA TRP A 488 -13.08 -5.86 -18.11
C TRP A 488 -12.24 -7.08 -18.47
N LYS A 489 -12.68 -7.78 -19.52
CA LYS A 489 -12.02 -8.96 -20.07
C LYS A 489 -12.03 -8.93 -21.59
N VAL A 490 -10.98 -9.49 -22.18
CA VAL A 490 -10.82 -9.59 -23.64
C VAL A 490 -11.32 -10.91 -24.21
N HIS A 491 -11.61 -11.88 -23.35
CA HIS A 491 -12.14 -13.20 -23.72
C HIS A 491 -13.31 -13.59 -22.82
N GLU A 492 -14.09 -14.58 -23.26
CA GLU A 492 -15.25 -15.07 -22.48
C GLU A 492 -14.86 -15.73 -21.16
N ASN A 493 -13.70 -16.39 -21.15
CA ASN A 493 -13.15 -17.08 -19.98
C ASN A 493 -12.87 -16.08 -18.85
N GLY A 494 -13.26 -16.44 -17.63
CA GLY A 494 -13.05 -15.62 -16.45
C GLY A 494 -14.36 -15.23 -15.75
N GLN A 495 -14.28 -14.20 -14.91
CA GLN A 495 -15.42 -13.74 -14.11
C GLN A 495 -16.52 -13.13 -15.01
N ARG A 496 -17.80 -13.39 -14.69
CA ARG A 496 -18.95 -12.99 -15.52
C ARG A 496 -19.95 -12.05 -14.83
N GLN A 497 -19.89 -11.88 -13.51
CA GLN A 497 -20.89 -11.10 -12.75
C GLN A 497 -20.61 -9.60 -12.76
N LEU A 498 -19.35 -9.17 -12.85
CA LEU A 498 -18.97 -7.75 -12.77
C LEU A 498 -17.81 -7.40 -13.71
N MET A 499 -17.73 -8.06 -14.88
CA MET A 499 -16.76 -7.73 -15.92
C MET A 499 -17.45 -7.52 -17.27
N ALA A 500 -17.08 -6.46 -17.98
CA ALA A 500 -17.50 -6.24 -19.36
C ALA A 500 -16.56 -7.01 -20.31
N THR A 501 -17.12 -7.60 -21.37
CA THR A 501 -16.33 -8.05 -22.51
C THR A 501 -15.99 -6.83 -23.37
N VAL A 502 -14.71 -6.63 -23.64
CA VAL A 502 -14.19 -5.46 -24.34
C VAL A 502 -13.27 -5.87 -25.47
N ARG A 503 -13.20 -5.01 -26.49
CA ARG A 503 -12.19 -5.05 -27.53
C ARG A 503 -11.13 -4.01 -27.21
N LEU A 504 -9.86 -4.40 -27.35
CA LEU A 504 -8.74 -3.48 -27.30
C LEU A 504 -8.30 -3.16 -28.72
N ASP A 505 -8.17 -1.89 -29.03
CA ASP A 505 -7.62 -1.36 -30.27
C ASP A 505 -6.25 -0.75 -29.96
N HIS A 506 -5.24 -1.05 -30.76
CA HIS A 506 -3.88 -0.54 -30.56
C HIS A 506 -3.22 -0.22 -31.90
N GLU A 507 -2.84 1.06 -32.08
CA GLU A 507 -2.08 1.53 -33.23
C GLU A 507 -0.98 2.51 -32.78
N GLY A 508 0.28 2.09 -32.90
CA GLY A 508 1.42 2.90 -32.47
C GLY A 508 1.40 3.13 -30.96
N THR A 509 1.05 4.34 -30.52
CA THR A 509 0.93 4.73 -29.10
C THR A 509 -0.52 4.89 -28.66
N GLN A 510 -1.46 4.78 -29.61
CA GLN A 510 -2.87 5.01 -29.38
C GLN A 510 -3.54 3.70 -28.97
N TRP A 511 -4.16 3.71 -27.79
CA TRP A 511 -4.95 2.62 -27.24
C TRP A 511 -6.42 3.02 -27.14
N GLY A 512 -7.28 2.14 -27.64
CA GLY A 512 -8.72 2.19 -27.46
C GLY A 512 -9.20 0.98 -26.66
N LEU A 513 -10.18 1.18 -25.79
CA LEU A 513 -10.98 0.11 -25.21
C LEU A 513 -12.44 0.43 -25.49
N ALA A 514 -13.08 -0.47 -26.24
CA ALA A 514 -14.48 -0.39 -26.60
C ALA A 514 -15.25 -1.54 -25.96
N ARG A 515 -16.39 -1.22 -25.33
CA ARG A 515 -17.24 -2.23 -24.72
C ARG A 515 -18.09 -2.93 -25.76
N GLU A 516 -17.95 -4.25 -25.86
CA GLU A 516 -18.77 -5.09 -26.75
C GLU A 516 -20.00 -5.62 -26.04
N ARG A 517 -19.84 -6.06 -24.78
CA ARG A 517 -20.93 -6.63 -23.98
C ARG A 517 -20.71 -6.39 -22.49
N GLY A 518 -21.77 -6.16 -21.73
CA GLY A 518 -21.67 -6.10 -20.27
C GLY A 518 -21.92 -7.42 -19.57
N ALA A 519 -22.15 -7.32 -18.26
CA ALA A 519 -22.64 -8.42 -17.46
C ALA A 519 -24.06 -8.81 -17.89
N ALA A 520 -24.37 -10.09 -17.76
CA ALA A 520 -25.69 -10.62 -18.05
C ALA A 520 -25.90 -11.90 -17.22
N PRO A 521 -27.16 -12.33 -17.02
CA PRO A 521 -27.46 -13.67 -16.53
C PRO A 521 -26.70 -14.75 -17.30
N TYR A 522 -26.26 -15.78 -16.60
CA TYR A 522 -25.66 -16.96 -17.22
C TYR A 522 -25.98 -18.23 -16.42
N GLU A 523 -25.98 -19.37 -17.08
CA GLU A 523 -26.16 -20.67 -16.43
C GLU A 523 -24.86 -21.10 -15.71
N SER A 524 -25.01 -21.60 -14.48
CA SER A 524 -23.94 -22.26 -13.73
C SER A 524 -24.53 -23.18 -12.65
N SER A 525 -23.67 -23.82 -11.85
CA SER A 525 -24.11 -24.59 -10.68
C SER A 525 -24.70 -23.72 -9.56
N ASP A 526 -24.43 -22.40 -9.55
CA ASP A 526 -25.08 -21.45 -8.63
C ASP A 526 -26.30 -20.81 -9.33
N ALA A 527 -27.50 -21.13 -8.85
CA ALA A 527 -28.76 -20.63 -9.41
C ALA A 527 -28.89 -19.08 -9.36
N ASP A 528 -28.13 -18.39 -8.50
CA ASP A 528 -28.15 -16.93 -8.44
C ASP A 528 -27.54 -16.28 -9.68
N THR A 529 -26.74 -17.00 -10.46
CA THR A 529 -26.13 -16.47 -11.68
C THR A 529 -27.15 -16.14 -12.78
N LEU A 530 -28.33 -16.76 -12.74
CA LEU A 530 -29.47 -16.42 -13.61
C LEU A 530 -30.27 -15.21 -13.10
N ARG A 531 -30.02 -14.74 -11.88
CA ARG A 531 -30.74 -13.62 -11.24
C ARG A 531 -30.02 -12.27 -11.41
N ILE A 532 -28.88 -12.24 -12.09
CA ILE A 532 -28.11 -11.02 -12.35
C ILE A 532 -28.93 -10.07 -13.24
N TRP A 533 -29.46 -9.01 -12.66
CA TRP A 533 -30.30 -8.04 -13.38
C TRP A 533 -29.51 -6.82 -13.89
N TRP A 534 -28.27 -6.63 -13.44
CA TRP A 534 -27.42 -5.53 -13.86
C TRP A 534 -26.61 -5.89 -15.11
N ASN A 535 -26.57 -4.95 -16.05
CA ASN A 535 -25.67 -5.00 -17.22
C ASN A 535 -24.55 -3.96 -17.09
N ASP A 536 -24.80 -2.86 -16.40
CA ASP A 536 -23.77 -1.86 -16.13
C ASP A 536 -22.80 -2.37 -15.06
N VAL A 537 -21.50 -2.35 -15.38
CA VAL A 537 -20.41 -2.78 -14.50
C VAL A 537 -19.38 -1.67 -14.29
N GLY A 538 -19.73 -0.42 -14.63
CA GLY A 538 -18.89 0.76 -14.53
C GLY A 538 -17.85 0.93 -15.63
N VAL A 539 -16.94 1.89 -15.44
CA VAL A 539 -15.88 2.32 -16.37
C VAL A 539 -14.55 2.45 -15.65
N HIS A 540 -13.48 1.97 -16.31
CA HIS A 540 -12.15 1.88 -15.72
C HIS A 540 -11.34 3.17 -15.85
N GLN A 541 -11.65 4.18 -15.03
CA GLN A 541 -11.05 5.51 -15.14
C GLN A 541 -9.51 5.53 -15.05
N ASN A 542 -8.90 4.64 -14.26
CA ASN A 542 -7.45 4.65 -14.00
C ASN A 542 -6.60 4.46 -15.25
N LEU A 543 -7.13 3.80 -16.29
CA LEU A 543 -6.43 3.67 -17.58
C LEU A 543 -6.04 5.02 -18.16
N THR A 544 -6.87 6.04 -17.93
CA THR A 544 -6.68 7.40 -18.44
C THR A 544 -5.87 8.29 -17.50
N PHE A 545 -5.44 7.80 -16.35
CA PHE A 545 -4.68 8.61 -15.40
C PHE A 545 -3.19 8.46 -15.70
N PRO A 546 -2.46 9.55 -15.96
CA PRO A 546 -1.01 9.51 -16.01
C PRO A 546 -0.39 9.20 -14.65
N VAL A 547 0.91 8.90 -14.66
CA VAL A 547 1.70 8.80 -13.43
C VAL A 547 2.01 10.19 -12.87
N HIS A 548 1.59 10.44 -11.63
CA HIS A 548 1.85 11.67 -10.87
C HIS A 548 2.60 11.35 -9.57
N PRO A 549 3.85 10.86 -9.62
CA PRO A 549 4.62 10.55 -8.43
C PRO A 549 4.95 11.85 -7.67
N ASP A 550 4.47 11.99 -6.43
CA ASP A 550 4.86 13.10 -5.57
C ASP A 550 6.40 13.21 -5.48
N PRO A 551 7.02 14.37 -5.77
CA PRO A 551 8.47 14.47 -5.93
C PRO A 551 9.31 14.12 -4.70
N ILE A 552 8.69 14.05 -3.51
CA ILE A 552 9.37 13.81 -2.23
C ILE A 552 9.02 12.42 -1.69
N SER A 553 7.73 12.16 -1.50
CA SER A 553 7.24 10.93 -0.89
C SER A 553 7.16 9.76 -1.88
N GLY A 554 7.18 10.04 -3.19
CA GLY A 554 6.94 9.06 -4.24
C GLY A 554 5.50 8.55 -4.32
N MET A 555 4.59 9.00 -3.45
CA MET A 555 3.19 8.60 -3.48
C MET A 555 2.53 9.10 -4.77
N HIS A 556 1.78 8.24 -5.48
CA HIS A 556 1.01 8.70 -6.63
C HIS A 556 -0.10 9.67 -6.20
N CYS A 557 -0.23 10.78 -6.93
CA CYS A 557 -1.25 11.81 -6.75
C CYS A 557 -2.48 11.50 -7.62
N TRP A 558 -3.53 10.99 -6.98
CA TRP A 558 -4.67 10.38 -7.66
C TRP A 558 -5.72 11.36 -8.17
N HIS A 559 -5.82 12.57 -7.61
CA HIS A 559 -6.74 13.58 -8.13
C HIS A 559 -6.25 14.09 -9.48
N GLN A 560 -7.18 14.33 -10.40
CA GLN A 560 -6.83 14.70 -11.76
C GLN A 560 -7.44 16.05 -12.09
N ALA A 561 -6.69 16.89 -12.82
CA ALA A 561 -7.26 18.03 -13.53
C ALA A 561 -7.91 17.51 -14.80
N VAL A 562 -9.24 17.63 -14.92
CA VAL A 562 -10.00 17.06 -16.03
C VAL A 562 -10.94 18.07 -16.66
N ARG A 563 -11.28 17.85 -17.93
CA ARG A 563 -12.40 18.53 -18.59
C ARG A 563 -13.60 17.60 -18.62
N VAL A 564 -14.76 18.11 -18.23
CA VAL A 564 -16.02 17.35 -18.28
C VAL A 564 -16.89 17.94 -19.37
N ARG A 565 -17.24 17.12 -20.35
CA ARG A 565 -18.09 17.51 -21.48
C ARG A 565 -19.27 16.58 -21.59
N LYS A 566 -20.36 17.06 -22.18
CA LYS A 566 -21.41 16.15 -22.67
C LYS A 566 -20.77 15.23 -23.72
N ALA A 567 -21.10 13.94 -23.66
CA ALA A 567 -20.56 12.98 -24.62
C ALA A 567 -20.95 13.37 -26.05
N GLU A 568 -20.04 13.12 -26.99
CA GLU A 568 -20.25 13.38 -28.42
C GLU A 568 -21.13 12.28 -29.05
N GLY A 569 -21.64 12.52 -30.27
CA GLY A 569 -22.56 11.57 -30.92
C GLY A 569 -21.95 10.20 -31.22
N ALA A 570 -20.62 10.11 -31.34
CA ALA A 570 -19.89 8.87 -31.57
C ALA A 570 -19.49 8.14 -30.27
N ASP A 571 -19.52 8.84 -29.13
CA ASP A 571 -19.13 8.27 -27.83
C ASP A 571 -20.13 7.22 -27.37
N LYS A 572 -19.61 6.07 -26.94
CA LYS A 572 -20.39 5.02 -26.30
C LYS A 572 -19.99 4.86 -24.84
N TYR A 573 -20.93 4.37 -24.05
CA TYR A 573 -20.69 4.12 -22.64
C TYR A 573 -19.55 3.11 -22.43
N GLY A 574 -18.55 3.50 -21.64
CA GLY A 574 -17.39 2.68 -21.35
C GLY A 574 -16.25 2.78 -22.36
N ASP A 575 -16.38 3.63 -23.39
CA ASP A 575 -15.26 3.93 -24.28
C ASP A 575 -14.14 4.60 -23.50
N ILE A 576 -12.92 4.15 -23.77
CA ILE A 576 -11.68 4.68 -23.21
C ILE A 576 -10.68 4.85 -24.35
N HIS A 577 -9.98 5.98 -24.37
CA HIS A 577 -8.88 6.25 -25.29
C HIS A 577 -7.68 6.78 -24.53
N VAL A 578 -6.47 6.33 -24.86
CA VAL A 578 -5.22 6.73 -24.22
C VAL A 578 -4.09 6.83 -25.25
N ASP A 579 -3.21 7.80 -25.07
CA ASP A 579 -1.96 7.95 -25.80
C ASP A 579 -0.77 7.69 -24.86
N THR A 580 -0.07 6.58 -25.05
CA THR A 580 1.04 6.17 -24.16
C THR A 580 2.27 7.06 -24.30
N ASP A 581 2.44 7.79 -25.42
CA ASP A 581 3.52 8.77 -25.56
C ASP A 581 3.26 9.99 -24.67
N LYS A 582 2.02 10.48 -24.59
CA LYS A 582 1.66 11.53 -23.63
C LYS A 582 1.89 11.08 -22.19
N SER A 583 1.61 9.82 -21.88
CA SER A 583 1.93 9.29 -20.55
C SER A 583 3.43 9.32 -20.26
N ARG A 584 4.27 8.99 -21.24
CA ARG A 584 5.74 9.10 -21.14
C ARG A 584 6.20 10.55 -20.95
N GLU A 585 5.57 11.52 -21.62
CA GLU A 585 5.86 12.94 -21.43
C GLU A 585 5.51 13.40 -20.01
N VAL A 586 4.33 13.04 -19.50
CA VAL A 586 3.91 13.37 -18.12
C VAL A 586 4.85 12.73 -17.10
N TYR A 587 5.19 11.45 -17.27
CA TYR A 587 6.19 10.77 -16.44
C TYR A 587 7.50 11.56 -16.35
N LYS A 588 8.08 11.95 -17.49
CA LYS A 588 9.34 12.72 -17.54
C LYS A 588 9.20 14.09 -16.87
N LYS A 589 8.07 14.78 -17.10
CA LYS A 589 7.76 16.08 -16.48
C LYS A 589 7.71 15.99 -14.95
N TRP A 590 7.12 14.93 -14.39
CA TRP A 590 7.06 14.74 -12.94
C TRP A 590 8.39 14.27 -12.37
N LEU A 591 9.12 13.39 -13.07
CA LEU A 591 10.45 12.96 -12.66
C LEU A 591 11.43 14.14 -12.55
N ALA A 592 11.32 15.11 -13.46
CA ALA A 592 12.15 16.32 -13.45
C ALA A 592 11.95 17.22 -12.22
N GLN A 593 10.85 17.04 -11.46
CA GLN A 593 10.57 17.79 -10.23
C GLN A 593 11.25 17.18 -9.00
N THR A 594 11.82 15.99 -9.12
CA THR A 594 12.46 15.27 -8.02
C THR A 594 13.84 15.84 -7.66
N ARG A 595 14.38 15.41 -6.51
CA ARG A 595 15.74 15.72 -6.07
C ARG A 595 16.53 14.42 -5.94
N PRO A 596 17.24 13.99 -7.01
CA PRO A 596 17.89 12.69 -7.04
C PRO A 596 19.10 12.63 -6.11
N ALA A 597 19.33 11.44 -5.55
CA ALA A 597 20.38 11.19 -4.56
C ALA A 597 21.79 11.52 -5.06
N ASN A 598 22.10 11.25 -6.33
CA ASN A 598 23.42 11.56 -6.90
C ASN A 598 23.80 13.05 -6.83
N ARG A 599 22.81 13.94 -6.76
CA ARG A 599 23.03 15.40 -6.68
C ARG A 599 22.75 15.97 -5.29
N TYR A 600 21.78 15.41 -4.57
CA TYR A 600 21.26 16.00 -3.33
C TYR A 600 21.55 15.18 -2.07
N SER A 601 22.22 14.02 -2.20
CA SER A 601 22.61 13.23 -1.02
C SER A 601 23.62 14.00 -0.17
N PRO A 602 23.36 14.17 1.14
CA PRO A 602 24.28 14.90 2.02
C PRO A 602 25.55 14.11 2.35
N ASN A 603 25.55 12.79 2.11
CA ASN A 603 26.59 11.88 2.58
C ASN A 603 26.99 10.83 1.53
N GLY A 604 26.58 10.99 0.27
CA GLY A 604 26.84 10.02 -0.80
C GLY A 604 26.09 8.70 -0.63
N GLU A 605 25.08 8.63 0.23
CA GLU A 605 24.15 7.49 0.28
C GLU A 605 22.98 7.71 -0.69
N ARG A 606 22.37 6.63 -1.15
CA ARG A 606 21.20 6.61 -2.04
C ARG A 606 19.95 7.14 -1.37
N ARG A 607 19.86 6.96 -0.05
CA ARG A 607 18.69 7.26 0.79
C ARG A 607 19.14 7.47 2.23
N PRO A 608 18.37 8.19 3.08
CA PRO A 608 18.69 8.27 4.50
C PRO A 608 18.65 6.87 5.12
N TYR A 609 19.76 6.42 5.71
CA TYR A 609 19.82 5.10 6.31
C TYR A 609 18.79 4.94 7.44
N TRP A 610 18.52 5.98 8.23
CA TRP A 610 17.63 5.87 9.39
C TRP A 610 16.17 5.54 9.05
N MET A 611 15.72 5.90 7.84
CA MET A 611 14.33 5.70 7.43
C MET A 611 13.97 4.22 7.28
N LEU A 612 12.69 3.93 7.51
CA LEU A 612 12.11 2.61 7.28
C LEU A 612 12.22 2.22 5.80
N ARG A 613 12.61 0.97 5.56
CA ARG A 613 12.61 0.33 4.25
C ARG A 613 12.30 -1.17 4.38
N PRO A 614 11.30 -1.71 3.67
CA PRO A 614 11.12 -3.15 3.56
C PRO A 614 12.36 -3.83 2.97
N LEU A 615 12.81 -4.94 3.58
CA LEU A 615 14.00 -5.68 3.15
C LEU A 615 15.26 -4.80 2.99
N LYS A 616 15.48 -3.91 3.95
CA LYS A 616 16.63 -3.00 4.01
C LYS A 616 17.97 -3.75 3.84
N PRO A 617 18.76 -3.47 2.79
CA PRO A 617 20.07 -4.10 2.58
C PRO A 617 21.08 -3.55 3.60
N PRO A 618 22.23 -4.24 3.78
CA PRO A 618 23.36 -3.72 4.56
C PRO A 618 23.79 -2.32 4.12
N ARG A 619 24.32 -1.53 5.05
CA ARG A 619 24.67 -0.11 4.84
C ARG A 619 25.67 0.12 3.71
N GLU A 620 26.57 -0.82 3.45
CA GLU A 620 27.51 -0.74 2.31
C GLU A 620 26.80 -0.57 0.96
N PHE A 621 25.63 -1.18 0.77
CA PHE A 621 24.84 -1.05 -0.46
C PHE A 621 24.00 0.24 -0.52
N TYR A 622 23.99 1.04 0.54
CA TYR A 622 23.40 2.37 0.50
C TYR A 622 24.31 3.38 -0.19
N ARG A 623 25.62 3.12 -0.33
CA ARG A 623 26.51 4.04 -1.03
C ARG A 623 26.10 4.17 -2.50
N LEU A 624 26.14 5.40 -3.00
CA LEU A 624 26.08 5.66 -4.42
C LEU A 624 27.33 5.04 -5.08
N PRO A 625 27.26 4.63 -6.36
CA PRO A 625 28.45 4.20 -7.09
C PRO A 625 29.47 5.34 -7.12
N SER A 626 30.77 5.03 -7.12
CA SER A 626 31.78 6.03 -7.44
C SER A 626 31.52 6.57 -8.84
N GLU A 627 31.56 7.90 -9.00
CA GLU A 627 31.63 8.50 -10.32
C GLU A 627 33.03 8.18 -10.87
N ASP A 628 33.11 7.21 -11.78
CA ASP A 628 34.33 6.92 -12.56
C ASP A 628 34.49 7.91 -13.73
#